data_AF-A0A8J7XVH0-F1
#
_entry.id   AF-A0A8J7XVH0-F1
#
_cell.length_a   1.000
_cell.length_b   1.000
_cell.length_c   1.000
_cell.angle_alpha   90.00
_cell.angle_beta   90.00
_cell.angle_gamma   90.00
#
_symmetry.space_group_name_H-M   'P 1'
#
loop_
_entity.id
_entity.type
_entity.pdbx_description
1 polymer ?
#
loop_
_entity_poly.entity_id
_entity_poly.type
_entity_poly.pdbx_seq_one_letter_code
_entity_poly.pdbx_strand_id
1 'polypeptide(L)'
;MKEICVQLGCSSLNPEKHCFDGDSSYVTGSVENALVRLVGIDAPEVRGLNLYYLRKSGFLRRLDYNLRKYLEPKLTRESVGIHKNLGFEARDFLESILEEDLVISFEREVFDRYERPIVYLAAKDQDTYNLRLVQAGYAIPYFIYPNAVSPTEEGEFTYDEAVEKPPFFSVSTLPLCPS
;
A
#
# COMPACT_ATOMS: atom_id res chain seq x y z
N MET A 1 19.66 1.76 -10.97
CA MET A 1 18.42 0.98 -11.11
C MET A 1 18.20 0.75 -12.60
N LYS A 2 17.75 -0.43 -13.03
CA LYS A 2 17.45 -0.66 -14.45
C LYS A 2 16.05 -0.14 -14.73
N GLU A 3 15.93 0.72 -15.73
CA GLU A 3 14.66 1.26 -16.22
C GLU A 3 14.19 0.47 -17.44
N ILE A 4 12.88 0.31 -17.55
CA ILE A 4 12.22 -0.36 -18.67
C ILE A 4 11.10 0.55 -19.14
N CYS A 5 11.11 0.92 -20.42
CA CYS A 5 10.02 1.65 -21.04
C CYS A 5 8.85 0.71 -21.30
N VAL A 6 7.65 1.15 -20.92
CA VAL A 6 6.38 0.44 -21.10
C VAL A 6 5.31 1.45 -21.52
N GLN A 7 4.14 0.97 -21.91
CA GLN A 7 2.98 1.78 -22.24
C GLN A 7 1.89 1.59 -21.20
N LEU A 8 0.92 2.50 -21.17
CA LEU A 8 -0.25 2.41 -20.33
C LEU A 8 -1.09 1.18 -20.72
N GLY A 9 -1.31 0.29 -19.76
CA GLY A 9 -2.15 -0.89 -19.91
C GLY A 9 -3.59 -0.60 -19.51
N CYS A 10 -4.49 -1.57 -19.64
CA CYS A 10 -5.89 -1.40 -19.25
C CYS A 10 -6.50 -2.67 -18.63
N SER A 11 -7.61 -2.49 -17.93
CA SER A 11 -8.37 -3.61 -17.37
C SER A 11 -9.05 -4.42 -18.47
N SER A 12 -8.94 -5.75 -18.40
CA SER A 12 -9.64 -6.66 -19.31
C SER A 12 -11.16 -6.59 -19.18
N LEU A 13 -11.67 -6.13 -18.03
CA LEU A 13 -13.11 -5.97 -17.77
C LEU A 13 -13.63 -4.60 -18.20
N ASN A 14 -12.77 -3.59 -18.23
CA ASN A 14 -13.12 -2.23 -18.65
C ASN A 14 -11.90 -1.57 -19.31
N PRO A 15 -11.82 -1.57 -20.65
CA PRO A 15 -10.67 -1.02 -21.38
C PRO A 15 -10.44 0.49 -21.17
N GLU A 16 -11.43 1.23 -20.66
CA GLU A 16 -11.29 2.66 -20.31
C GLU A 16 -10.69 2.87 -18.91
N LYS A 17 -10.32 1.80 -18.21
CA LYS A 17 -9.74 1.87 -16.86
C LYS A 17 -8.33 1.32 -16.83
N HIS A 18 -7.40 2.15 -16.39
CA HIS A 18 -5.98 1.85 -16.32
C HIS A 18 -5.51 1.59 -14.89
N CYS A 19 -6.24 2.04 -13.87
CA CYS A 19 -5.98 1.76 -12.47
C CYS A 19 -6.90 0.68 -11.91
N PHE A 20 -6.32 -0.22 -11.11
CA PHE A 20 -7.06 -1.22 -10.35
C PHE A 20 -7.54 -0.65 -9.01
N ASP A 21 -6.64 0.05 -8.30
CA ASP A 21 -6.78 0.75 -7.01
C ASP A 21 -5.84 1.98 -6.99
N GLY A 22 -5.79 2.74 -5.89
CA GLY A 22 -5.00 3.98 -5.78
C GLY A 22 -3.48 3.82 -5.82
N ASP A 23 -2.98 2.59 -5.77
CA ASP A 23 -1.55 2.25 -5.78
C ASP A 23 -1.21 1.11 -6.76
N SER A 24 -2.13 0.80 -7.67
CA SER A 24 -2.04 -0.35 -8.56
C SER A 24 -2.58 0.00 -9.94
N SER A 25 -1.77 -0.20 -10.98
CA SER A 25 -2.08 0.21 -12.36
C SER A 25 -1.67 -0.86 -13.36
N TYR A 26 -2.30 -0.86 -14.54
CA TYR A 26 -1.96 -1.73 -15.65
C TYR A 26 -0.88 -1.08 -16.51
N VAL A 27 0.15 -1.86 -16.86
CA VAL A 27 1.16 -1.49 -17.85
C VAL A 27 1.22 -2.55 -18.93
N THR A 28 1.54 -2.15 -20.16
CA THR A 28 1.67 -3.05 -21.29
C THR A 28 2.98 -2.81 -22.03
N GLY A 29 3.39 -3.76 -22.85
CA GLY A 29 4.61 -3.67 -23.64
C GLY A 29 4.56 -4.58 -24.85
N SER A 30 5.68 -5.20 -25.19
CA SER A 30 5.81 -6.00 -26.41
C SER A 30 4.97 -7.28 -26.45
N VAL A 31 4.43 -7.76 -25.33
CA VAL A 31 3.70 -9.03 -25.33
C VAL A 31 2.52 -9.11 -24.35
N GLU A 32 2.54 -8.43 -23.18
CA GLU A 32 1.53 -8.65 -22.14
C GLU A 32 1.12 -7.38 -21.37
N ASN A 33 -0.16 -7.33 -20.99
CA ASN A 33 -0.77 -6.34 -20.10
C ASN A 33 -0.72 -6.86 -18.65
N ALA A 34 0.10 -6.23 -17.81
CA ALA A 34 0.40 -6.65 -16.46
C ALA A 34 -0.15 -5.65 -15.43
N LEU A 35 -0.71 -6.18 -14.34
CA LEU A 35 -1.10 -5.37 -13.18
C LEU A 35 0.11 -5.19 -12.24
N VAL A 36 0.58 -3.97 -12.08
CA VAL A 36 1.71 -3.63 -11.20
C VAL A 36 1.26 -2.97 -9.89
N ARG A 37 2.05 -3.14 -8.83
CA ARG A 37 1.86 -2.50 -7.51
C ARG A 37 2.95 -1.45 -7.29
N LEU A 38 2.55 -0.24 -6.94
CA LEU A 38 3.46 0.86 -6.65
C LEU A 38 4.18 0.60 -5.31
N VAL A 39 5.50 0.48 -5.36
CA VAL A 39 6.33 0.18 -4.19
C VAL A 39 6.35 1.33 -3.17
N GLY A 40 6.47 0.98 -1.89
CA GLY A 40 6.72 1.95 -0.82
C GLY A 40 5.53 2.82 -0.45
N ILE A 41 4.34 2.56 -1.01
CA ILE A 41 3.11 3.30 -0.73
C ILE A 41 1.93 2.36 -0.50
N ASP A 42 0.93 2.82 0.23
CA ASP A 42 -0.35 2.13 0.42
C ASP A 42 -1.49 3.13 0.24
N ALA A 43 -2.44 2.81 -0.63
CA ALA A 43 -3.62 3.62 -0.87
C ALA A 43 -4.87 2.93 -0.30
N PRO A 44 -5.92 3.69 0.09
CA PRO A 44 -7.19 3.08 0.48
C PRO A 44 -7.74 2.20 -0.65
N GLU A 45 -8.18 1.00 -0.27
CA GLU A 45 -8.65 0.00 -1.22
C GLU A 45 -10.04 0.36 -1.76
N VAL A 46 -10.24 0.32 -3.07
CA VAL A 46 -11.58 0.44 -3.68
C VAL A 46 -12.41 -0.82 -3.39
N ARG A 47 -11.70 -1.95 -3.20
CA ARG A 47 -12.27 -3.29 -3.06
C ARG A 47 -12.06 -3.80 -1.62
N GLY A 48 -12.73 -4.88 -1.25
CA GLY A 48 -12.44 -5.57 0.02
C GLY A 48 -13.26 -5.16 1.25
N LEU A 49 -13.45 -3.87 1.54
CA LEU A 49 -14.22 -3.50 2.75
C LEU A 49 -15.74 -3.56 2.50
N ASN A 50 -16.38 -4.59 3.05
CA ASN A 50 -17.83 -4.75 3.04
C ASN A 50 -18.30 -5.33 4.38
N LEU A 51 -19.32 -4.72 5.00
CA LEU A 51 -19.94 -5.23 6.22
C LEU A 51 -20.40 -6.69 6.08
N TYR A 52 -20.87 -7.09 4.90
CA TYR A 52 -21.24 -8.48 4.62
C TYR A 52 -20.04 -9.42 4.80
N TYR A 53 -18.88 -9.10 4.21
CA TYR A 53 -17.68 -9.92 4.32
C TYR A 53 -17.09 -9.91 5.73
N LEU A 54 -17.12 -8.77 6.43
CA LEU A 54 -16.71 -8.68 7.83
C LEU A 54 -17.57 -9.55 8.76
N ARG A 55 -18.89 -9.62 8.50
CA ARG A 55 -19.80 -10.49 9.23
C ARG A 55 -19.61 -11.96 8.87
N LYS A 56 -19.51 -12.27 7.57
CA LYS A 56 -19.34 -13.63 7.06
C LYS A 56 -18.03 -14.26 7.51
N SER A 57 -16.94 -13.49 7.55
CA SER A 57 -15.63 -13.99 7.97
C SER A 57 -15.58 -14.32 9.47
N GLY A 58 -16.60 -13.95 10.25
CA GLY A 58 -16.57 -14.10 11.70
C GLY A 58 -15.55 -13.21 12.38
N PHE A 59 -15.04 -12.17 11.69
CA PHE A 59 -13.99 -11.28 12.21
C PHE A 59 -14.28 -10.79 13.63
N LEU A 60 -15.46 -10.19 13.85
CA LEU A 60 -15.87 -9.69 15.17
C LEU A 60 -15.95 -10.78 16.25
N ARG A 61 -16.16 -12.04 15.87
CA ARG A 61 -16.24 -13.18 16.81
C ARG A 61 -14.87 -13.64 17.27
N ARG A 62 -13.79 -13.30 16.55
CA ARG A 62 -12.40 -13.63 16.92
C ARG A 62 -11.76 -12.57 17.82
N LEU A 63 -12.40 -11.41 17.97
CA LEU A 63 -11.89 -10.33 18.82
C LEU A 63 -12.26 -10.57 20.29
N ASP A 64 -11.41 -10.10 21.19
CA ASP A 64 -11.75 -10.05 22.61
C ASP A 64 -12.98 -9.16 22.86
N TYR A 65 -13.61 -9.35 24.02
CA TYR A 65 -14.85 -8.66 24.37
C TYR A 65 -14.72 -7.13 24.33
N ASN A 66 -13.63 -6.57 24.85
CA ASN A 66 -13.46 -5.12 24.96
C ASN A 66 -13.22 -4.50 23.58
N LEU A 67 -12.35 -5.11 22.77
CA LEU A 67 -12.08 -4.65 21.41
C LEU A 67 -13.33 -4.77 20.52
N ARG A 68 -14.05 -5.88 20.61
CA ARG A 68 -15.32 -6.05 19.91
C ARG A 68 -16.32 -4.95 20.30
N LYS A 69 -16.52 -4.72 21.60
CA LYS A 69 -17.44 -3.69 22.11
C LYS A 69 -17.09 -2.28 21.60
N TYR A 70 -15.80 -2.00 21.42
CA TYR A 70 -15.32 -0.73 20.88
C TYR A 70 -15.52 -0.61 19.35
N LEU A 71 -15.22 -1.67 18.59
CA LEU A 71 -15.22 -1.65 17.12
C LEU A 71 -16.61 -1.86 16.52
N GLU A 72 -17.43 -2.74 17.09
CA GLU A 72 -18.77 -3.08 16.56
C GLU A 72 -19.65 -1.86 16.24
N PRO A 73 -19.78 -0.83 17.12
CA PRO A 73 -20.57 0.36 16.80
C PRO A 73 -19.94 1.26 15.70
N LYS A 74 -18.65 1.11 15.40
CA LYS A 74 -17.94 1.88 14.36
C LYS A 74 -18.01 1.23 12.98
N LEU A 75 -18.43 -0.04 12.89
CA LEU A 75 -18.60 -0.77 11.64
C LEU A 75 -19.99 -0.49 11.03
N THR A 76 -20.17 0.74 10.58
CA THR A 76 -21.40 1.23 9.96
C THR A 76 -21.27 1.21 8.43
N ARG A 77 -22.40 1.38 7.73
CA ARG A 77 -22.36 1.57 6.26
C ARG A 77 -21.63 2.84 5.88
N GLU A 78 -21.70 3.85 6.73
CA GLU A 78 -21.05 5.14 6.56
C GLU A 78 -19.53 5.00 6.65
N SER A 79 -18.98 4.34 7.67
CA SER A 79 -17.52 4.15 7.77
C SER A 79 -16.94 3.32 6.62
N VAL A 80 -17.68 2.30 6.17
CA VAL A 80 -17.31 1.56 4.95
C VAL A 80 -17.40 2.45 3.71
N GLY A 81 -18.43 3.30 3.63
CA GLY A 81 -18.60 4.27 2.54
C GLY A 81 -17.45 5.27 2.47
N ILE A 82 -17.03 5.83 3.60
CA ILE A 82 -15.89 6.76 3.69
C ILE A 82 -14.63 6.08 3.14
N HIS A 83 -14.31 4.86 3.60
CA HIS A 83 -13.11 4.15 3.14
C HIS A 83 -13.14 3.90 1.62
N LYS A 84 -14.28 3.48 1.08
CA LYS A 84 -14.45 3.29 -0.36
C LYS A 84 -14.32 4.59 -1.15
N ASN A 85 -14.90 5.67 -0.66
CA ASN A 85 -14.81 6.97 -1.33
C ASN A 85 -13.36 7.44 -1.40
N LEU A 86 -12.59 7.30 -0.31
CA LEU A 86 -11.16 7.60 -0.32
C LEU A 86 -10.39 6.73 -1.33
N GLY A 87 -10.74 5.44 -1.46
CA GLY A 87 -10.13 4.57 -2.46
C GLY A 87 -10.46 4.99 -3.89
N PHE A 88 -11.72 5.38 -4.15
CA PHE A 88 -12.12 5.93 -5.45
C PHE A 88 -11.39 7.22 -5.77
N GLU A 89 -11.28 8.14 -4.82
CA GLU A 89 -10.55 9.41 -4.98
C GLU A 89 -9.07 9.16 -5.31
N ALA A 90 -8.40 8.26 -4.59
CA ALA A 90 -7.00 7.92 -4.84
C ALA A 90 -6.79 7.28 -6.23
N ARG A 91 -7.66 6.32 -6.59
CA ARG A 91 -7.63 5.69 -7.92
C ARG A 91 -7.88 6.70 -9.02
N ASP A 92 -8.92 7.52 -8.89
CA ASP A 92 -9.31 8.48 -9.92
C ASP A 92 -8.26 9.59 -10.07
N PHE A 93 -7.57 9.96 -8.99
CA PHE A 93 -6.40 10.83 -9.06
C PHE A 93 -5.26 10.18 -9.85
N LEU A 94 -4.88 8.93 -9.53
CA LEU A 94 -3.84 8.22 -10.27
C LEU A 94 -4.20 8.12 -11.76
N GLU A 95 -5.44 7.73 -12.07
CA GLU A 95 -5.98 7.67 -13.43
C GLU A 95 -5.81 9.00 -14.17
N SER A 96 -6.08 10.12 -13.49
CA SER A 96 -6.05 11.46 -14.11
C SER A 96 -4.65 11.97 -14.43
N ILE A 97 -3.61 11.41 -13.81
CA ILE A 97 -2.23 11.86 -13.95
C ILE A 97 -1.36 10.90 -14.76
N LEU A 98 -1.83 9.69 -15.06
CA LEU A 98 -1.10 8.72 -15.84
C LEU A 98 -0.92 9.18 -17.29
N GLU A 99 0.31 9.04 -17.77
CA GLU A 99 0.67 9.26 -19.17
C GLU A 99 0.70 7.94 -19.94
N GLU A 100 0.66 8.03 -21.27
CA GLU A 100 0.68 6.86 -22.15
C GLU A 100 2.04 6.16 -22.15
N ASP A 101 3.13 6.95 -22.21
CA ASP A 101 4.50 6.44 -22.21
C ASP A 101 5.07 6.45 -20.79
N LEU A 102 5.41 5.25 -20.31
CA LEU A 102 5.77 5.02 -18.91
C LEU A 102 7.16 4.40 -18.77
N VAL A 103 7.76 4.61 -17.61
CA VAL A 103 9.01 3.98 -17.20
C VAL A 103 8.78 3.26 -15.88
N ILE A 104 9.11 1.98 -15.85
CA ILE A 104 9.14 1.19 -14.62
C ILE A 104 10.58 0.95 -14.18
N SER A 105 10.79 0.98 -12.88
CA SER A 105 12.04 0.52 -12.25
C SER A 105 11.73 -0.36 -11.05
N PHE A 106 12.62 -1.31 -10.80
CA PHE A 106 12.46 -2.34 -9.78
C PHE A 106 13.48 -2.18 -8.66
N GLU A 107 13.04 -2.52 -7.46
CA GLU A 107 13.91 -2.69 -6.30
C GLU A 107 14.42 -4.14 -6.20
N ARG A 108 15.00 -4.50 -5.05
CA ARG A 108 15.53 -5.83 -4.78
C ARG A 108 14.47 -6.94 -4.87
N GLU A 109 13.27 -6.68 -4.35
CA GLU A 109 12.12 -7.58 -4.50
C GLU A 109 11.31 -7.16 -5.72
N VAL A 110 11.01 -8.14 -6.58
CA VAL A 110 10.40 -7.88 -7.89
C VAL A 110 8.90 -8.18 -7.87
N PHE A 111 8.43 -9.09 -7.02
CA PHE A 111 7.04 -9.54 -6.97
C PHE A 111 6.53 -9.60 -5.54
N ASP A 112 5.23 -9.31 -5.36
CA ASP A 112 4.54 -9.60 -4.09
C ASP A 112 4.00 -11.04 -4.04
N ARG A 113 3.42 -11.43 -2.90
CA ARG A 113 2.79 -12.76 -2.71
C ARG A 113 1.61 -13.05 -3.65
N TYR A 114 1.11 -12.04 -4.35
CA TYR A 114 0.02 -12.13 -5.33
C TYR A 114 0.57 -12.11 -6.76
N GLU A 115 1.89 -12.28 -6.93
CA GLU A 115 2.59 -12.34 -8.21
C GLU A 115 2.48 -11.03 -9.01
N ARG A 116 2.21 -9.89 -8.34
CA ARG A 116 2.22 -8.58 -8.98
C ARG A 116 3.63 -8.00 -8.99
N PRO A 117 4.13 -7.47 -10.11
CA PRO A 117 5.37 -6.72 -10.15
C PRO A 117 5.32 -5.51 -9.20
N ILE A 118 6.33 -5.38 -8.35
CA ILE A 118 6.49 -4.25 -7.42
C ILE A 118 7.42 -3.22 -8.08
N VAL A 119 6.91 -2.01 -8.35
CA VAL A 119 7.62 -1.04 -9.18
C VAL A 119 7.56 0.38 -8.62
N TYR A 120 8.58 1.17 -8.93
CA TYR A 120 8.41 2.61 -9.10
C TYR A 120 7.92 2.87 -10.52
N LEU A 121 6.84 3.64 -10.65
CA LEU A 121 6.27 4.02 -11.94
C LEU A 121 6.44 5.52 -12.14
N ALA A 122 6.86 5.93 -13.33
CA ALA A 122 6.99 7.34 -13.70
C ALA A 122 6.65 7.56 -15.17
N ALA A 123 6.29 8.79 -15.54
CA ALA A 123 6.50 9.26 -16.90
C ALA A 123 8.00 9.53 -17.11
N LYS A 124 8.43 9.54 -18.38
CA LYS A 124 9.84 9.78 -18.70
C LYS A 124 10.29 11.17 -18.19
N ASP A 125 11.44 11.20 -17.52
CA ASP A 125 12.07 12.42 -16.98
C ASP A 125 11.21 13.17 -15.95
N GLN A 126 10.25 12.50 -15.31
CA GLN A 126 9.37 13.05 -14.27
C GLN A 126 9.50 12.34 -12.92
N ASP A 127 8.95 12.98 -11.88
CA ASP A 127 8.78 12.34 -10.58
C ASP A 127 7.89 11.09 -10.67
N THR A 128 8.20 10.11 -9.83
CA THR A 128 7.38 8.89 -9.73
C THR A 128 5.95 9.20 -9.32
N TYR A 129 5.00 8.44 -9.86
CA TYR A 129 3.60 8.50 -9.41
C TYR A 129 3.46 8.11 -7.95
N ASN A 130 4.36 7.25 -7.43
CA ASN A 130 4.46 6.92 -6.01
C ASN A 130 4.60 8.20 -5.17
N LEU A 131 5.55 9.06 -5.52
CA LEU A 131 5.80 10.33 -4.82
C LEU A 131 4.61 11.29 -4.99
N ARG A 132 4.07 11.40 -6.20
CA ARG A 132 2.93 12.30 -6.50
C ARG A 132 1.68 11.93 -5.71
N LEU A 133 1.39 10.63 -5.55
CA LEU A 133 0.29 10.13 -4.72
C LEU A 133 0.45 10.50 -3.25
N VAL A 134 1.65 10.35 -2.71
CA VAL A 134 1.96 10.72 -1.31
C VAL A 134 1.84 12.23 -1.10
N GLN A 135 2.42 13.03 -2.01
CA GLN A 135 2.36 14.50 -1.94
C GLN A 135 0.93 15.03 -2.03
N ALA A 136 0.08 14.38 -2.83
CA ALA A 136 -1.32 14.74 -2.97
C ALA A 136 -2.21 14.22 -1.82
N GLY A 137 -1.67 13.40 -0.90
CA GLY A 137 -2.41 12.85 0.24
C GLY A 137 -3.31 11.66 -0.10
N TYR A 138 -3.13 11.03 -1.27
CA TYR A 138 -3.92 9.88 -1.72
C TYR A 138 -3.31 8.53 -1.36
N ALA A 139 -2.05 8.51 -0.93
CA ALA A 139 -1.38 7.33 -0.40
C ALA A 139 -0.52 7.70 0.81
N ILE A 140 -0.31 6.73 1.70
CA ILE A 140 0.64 6.85 2.80
C ILE A 140 1.95 6.13 2.44
N PRO A 141 3.11 6.65 2.89
CA PRO A 141 4.35 5.89 2.80
C PRO A 141 4.23 4.58 3.58
N TYR A 142 4.51 3.47 2.93
CA TYR A 142 4.44 2.13 3.51
C TYR A 142 5.80 1.47 3.42
N PHE A 143 6.50 1.40 4.56
CA PHE A 143 7.78 0.74 4.67
C PHE A 143 7.60 -0.62 5.36
N ILE A 144 7.88 -1.70 4.64
CA ILE A 144 8.12 -3.00 5.28
C ILE A 144 9.57 -2.98 5.77
N TYR A 145 9.77 -2.74 7.06
CA TYR A 145 11.10 -2.89 7.67
C TYR A 145 11.50 -4.37 7.67
N PRO A 146 12.75 -4.73 7.31
CA PRO A 146 13.19 -6.12 7.13
C PRO A 146 13.18 -6.99 8.41
N ASN A 147 12.71 -6.49 9.55
CA ASN A 147 12.71 -7.21 10.83
C ASN A 147 11.31 -7.29 11.50
N ALA A 148 10.23 -6.95 10.81
CA ALA A 148 8.90 -7.27 11.30
C ALA A 148 8.57 -8.70 10.87
N VAL A 149 8.76 -9.67 11.77
CA VAL A 149 8.32 -11.04 11.56
C VAL A 149 6.84 -11.01 11.19
N SER A 150 6.53 -11.40 9.96
CA SER A 150 5.14 -11.55 9.52
C SER A 150 4.48 -12.55 10.49
N PRO A 151 3.29 -12.25 11.05
CA PRO A 151 2.58 -13.26 11.80
C PRO A 151 2.43 -14.51 10.94
N THR A 152 2.60 -15.67 11.54
CA THR A 152 2.25 -16.94 10.89
C THR A 152 0.78 -16.91 10.48
N GLU A 153 0.33 -17.85 9.62
CA GLU A 153 -1.09 -17.94 9.22
C GLU A 153 -2.07 -18.01 10.41
N GLU A 154 -1.56 -18.35 11.60
CA GLU A 154 -2.28 -18.46 12.87
C GLU A 154 -2.23 -17.19 13.75
N GLY A 155 -1.49 -16.16 13.33
CA GLY A 155 -1.45 -14.85 14.00
C GLY A 155 -0.46 -14.76 15.17
N GLU A 156 0.46 -15.72 15.32
CA GLU A 156 1.49 -15.65 16.35
C GLU A 156 2.71 -14.84 15.87
N PHE A 157 3.15 -13.89 16.70
CA PHE A 157 4.38 -13.14 16.50
C PHE A 157 5.53 -13.92 17.14
N THR A 158 6.41 -14.52 16.34
CA THR A 158 7.68 -15.05 16.84
C THR A 158 8.70 -13.92 16.86
N TYR A 159 9.20 -13.56 18.04
CA TYR A 159 10.33 -12.66 18.17
C TYR A 159 11.60 -13.52 18.22
N ASP A 160 12.53 -13.32 17.29
CA ASP A 160 13.88 -13.83 17.47
C ASP A 160 14.53 -13.05 18.61
N GLU A 161 14.61 -13.65 19.80
CA GLU A 161 15.26 -13.07 20.99
C GLU A 161 16.79 -12.92 20.83
N ALA A 162 17.35 -13.21 19.66
CA ALA A 162 18.79 -13.26 19.39
C ALA A 162 19.43 -11.92 18.98
N VAL A 163 18.67 -10.82 18.90
CA VAL A 163 19.30 -9.50 18.70
C VAL A 163 19.79 -8.99 20.05
N GLU A 164 21.10 -9.12 20.29
CA GLU A 164 21.76 -8.48 21.43
C GLU A 164 21.30 -7.03 21.58
N LYS A 165 20.74 -6.70 22.74
CA LYS A 165 20.33 -5.33 23.06
C LYS A 165 21.53 -4.40 22.82
N PRO A 166 21.42 -3.37 21.95
CA PRO A 166 22.46 -2.37 21.88
C PRO A 166 22.62 -1.73 23.26
N PRO A 167 23.87 -1.42 23.68
CA PRO A 167 24.13 -0.89 25.01
C PRO A 167 23.32 0.38 25.23
N PHE A 168 22.65 0.42 26.38
CA PHE A 168 21.82 1.53 26.83
C PHE A 168 22.69 2.78 27.00
N PHE A 169 22.67 3.69 26.03
CA PHE A 169 23.31 5.00 26.21
C PHE A 169 22.46 5.83 27.18
N SER A 170 22.98 6.02 28.39
CA SER A 170 22.39 6.94 29.36
C SER A 170 22.44 8.35 28.80
N VAL A 171 21.28 8.95 28.53
CA VAL A 171 21.17 10.38 28.22
C VAL A 171 21.42 11.15 29.52
N SER A 172 22.69 11.44 29.78
CA SER A 172 23.09 12.42 30.78
C SER A 172 23.90 13.51 30.10
N THR A 173 23.51 14.75 30.41
CA THR A 173 24.11 16.03 30.00
C THR A 173 23.81 16.52 28.57
N LEU A 174 22.63 17.10 28.40
CA LEU A 174 22.46 18.23 27.47
C LEU A 174 22.89 19.52 28.21
N PRO A 175 23.80 20.34 27.66
CA PRO A 175 24.15 21.62 28.28
C PRO A 175 23.01 22.63 28.14
N LEU A 176 22.69 23.31 29.24
CA LEU A 176 21.75 24.42 29.31
C LEU A 176 22.22 25.57 28.39
N CYS A 177 21.29 26.09 27.57
CA CYS A 177 21.51 27.30 26.78
C CYS A 177 21.87 28.50 27.69
N PRO A 178 22.82 29.36 27.29
CA PRO A 178 23.12 30.58 28.02
C PRO A 178 22.02 31.63 27.79
N SER A 179 21.78 32.41 28.85
CA SER A 179 20.78 33.47 29.02
C SER A 179 20.86 34.61 28.00
#